data_AF-A0A7V3DFN6-F1
#
_entry.id   AF-A0A7V3DFN6-F1
#
_cell.length_a   1.000
_cell.length_b   1.000
_cell.length_c   1.000
_cell.angle_alpha   90.00
_cell.angle_beta   90.00
_cell.angle_gamma   90.00
#
_symmetry.space_group_name_H-M   'P 1'
#
loop_
_entity.id
_entity.type
_entity.pdbx_description
1 polymer ?
#
loop_
_entity_poly.entity_id
_entity_poly.type
_entity_poly.pdbx_seq_one_letter_code
_entity_poly.pdbx_strand_id
1 'polypeptide(L)'
;MLYYLAQFLTPYMSVFNVFTYHTVRAGAAALTGFIFCLLIGPCVIERLRMLKIGQYIKKDYVADLHELHKGKSGTPTMGGVMIIASALFSLLLWSTLANRLLLIATGVLVLLGIVGFIDDFIKLKRKRNDGLTARAKMAGQITTGLALGLILYFFPITIGSSYINADHILDWPGLANEFKAHAGDPAAGPVGRVWERLSPALQRRLLDLPVDGAVDKRSRGLLIEELNAILEERDLCDETIRREICMQPEAASLAHKDIARLSGRELTQLNRLALEHIFAGYIAHGGRDLHTRVEIPGFKGVAIPLGPLYILFVMFIIVAMSNAVNVTDGLDGLAAGVSVISLLAYTGIAYVVSRVDWSDYLYIVYVPEASELAVFGAAMIGTGLGFLWFNAHPAEVFMGDTGSLALGGAIGAMAILTKQELLLPVVAGLFVLEILSVTIQVASFKTTGKRVFRMAPLHHHFELQGWSETKVTIRFWIIAILFALMSLGALKLR
;
A
#
# COMPACT_ATOMS: atom_id res chain seq x y z
N MET A 1 -9.77 2.44 20.15
CA MET A 1 -10.53 2.72 21.38
C MET A 1 -9.86 3.81 22.22
N LEU A 2 -8.55 3.75 22.45
CA LEU A 2 -7.83 4.83 23.14
C LEU A 2 -7.79 6.13 22.32
N TYR A 3 -7.72 6.04 20.99
CA TYR A 3 -7.88 7.21 20.11
C TYR A 3 -9.23 7.93 20.34
N TYR A 4 -10.35 7.19 20.26
CA TYR A 4 -11.69 7.76 20.46
C TYR A 4 -11.90 8.28 21.89
N LEU A 5 -11.33 7.60 22.88
CA LEU A 5 -11.34 8.06 24.27
C LEU A 5 -10.55 9.37 24.43
N ALA A 6 -9.36 9.47 23.84
CA ALA A 6 -8.57 10.69 23.87
C ALA A 6 -9.27 11.85 23.16
N GLN A 7 -9.93 11.59 22.01
CA GLN A 7 -10.73 12.58 21.30
C GLN A 7 -11.89 13.10 22.16
N PHE A 8 -12.58 12.20 22.89
CA PHE A 8 -13.63 12.56 23.82
C PHE A 8 -13.12 13.39 25.01
N LEU A 9 -11.92 13.11 25.51
CA LEU A 9 -11.33 13.79 26.67
C LEU A 9 -10.61 15.11 26.31
N THR A 10 -10.26 15.33 25.04
CA THR A 10 -9.52 16.51 24.57
C THR A 10 -10.18 17.85 24.94
N PRO A 11 -11.52 18.02 24.85
CA PRO A 11 -12.18 19.26 25.28
C PRO A 11 -12.04 19.54 26.79
N TYR A 12 -11.81 18.50 27.60
CA TYR A 12 -11.72 18.62 29.05
C TYR A 12 -10.28 18.79 29.55
N MET A 13 -9.30 18.15 28.88
CA MET A 13 -7.89 18.22 29.24
C MET A 13 -7.00 18.22 27.99
N SER A 14 -6.24 19.31 27.81
CA SER A 14 -5.39 19.51 26.62
C SER A 14 -4.28 18.46 26.45
N VAL A 15 -3.88 17.76 27.52
CA VAL A 15 -2.85 16.72 27.48
C VAL A 15 -3.23 15.56 26.54
N PHE A 16 -4.52 15.27 26.38
CA PHE A 16 -4.99 14.21 25.49
C PHE A 16 -4.87 14.56 24.00
N ASN A 17 -4.65 15.84 23.66
CA ASN A 17 -4.39 16.24 22.28
C ASN A 17 -3.12 15.59 21.72
N VAL A 18 -2.17 15.18 22.58
CA VAL A 18 -0.97 14.44 22.16
C VAL A 18 -1.32 13.14 21.42
N PHE A 19 -2.45 12.51 21.74
CA PHE A 19 -2.89 11.27 21.09
C PHE A 19 -3.65 11.49 19.78
N THR A 20 -3.85 12.73 19.33
CA THR A 20 -4.44 13.02 18.01
C THR A 20 -3.38 13.02 16.91
N TYR A 21 -2.11 13.27 17.25
CA TYR A 21 -0.99 13.27 16.30
C TYR A 21 -0.67 11.86 15.79
N HIS A 22 -0.62 11.71 14.47
CA HIS A 22 -0.33 10.42 13.80
C HIS A 22 1.02 9.83 14.21
N THR A 23 2.06 10.67 14.38
CA THR A 23 3.41 10.23 14.77
C THR A 23 3.43 9.63 16.17
N VAL A 24 2.73 10.27 17.11
CA VAL A 24 2.59 9.77 18.49
C VAL A 24 1.83 8.45 18.50
N ARG A 25 0.70 8.38 17.79
CA ARG A 25 -0.10 7.15 17.67
C ARG A 25 0.70 6.02 17.03
N ALA A 26 1.47 6.29 15.99
CA ALA A 26 2.34 5.31 15.35
C ALA A 26 3.40 4.78 16.34
N GLY A 27 4.10 5.67 17.05
CA GLY A 27 5.06 5.27 18.09
C GLY A 27 4.42 4.45 19.22
N ALA A 28 3.25 4.87 19.70
CA ALA A 28 2.50 4.16 20.71
C ALA A 28 2.01 2.78 20.21
N ALA A 29 1.61 2.67 18.94
CA ALA A 29 1.22 1.41 18.33
C ALA A 29 2.39 0.43 18.17
N ALA A 30 3.57 0.93 17.79
CA ALA A 30 4.79 0.12 17.78
C ALA A 30 5.13 -0.38 19.19
N LEU A 31 5.19 0.51 20.18
CA LEU A 31 5.52 0.14 21.55
C LEU A 31 4.52 -0.84 22.15
N THR A 32 3.22 -0.59 21.95
CA THR A 32 2.14 -1.45 22.44
C THR A 32 2.19 -2.83 21.78
N GLY A 33 2.41 -2.88 20.46
CA GLY A 33 2.54 -4.12 19.72
C GLY A 33 3.74 -4.95 20.17
N PHE A 34 4.87 -4.28 20.44
CA PHE A 34 6.08 -4.91 20.97
C PHE A 34 5.85 -5.50 22.36
N ILE A 35 5.39 -4.67 23.31
CA ILE A 35 5.18 -5.07 24.71
C ILE A 35 4.13 -6.19 24.77
N PHE A 36 3.01 -6.04 24.07
CA PHE A 36 1.96 -7.06 24.10
C PHE A 36 2.45 -8.40 23.54
N CYS A 37 3.23 -8.39 22.46
CA CYS A 37 3.84 -9.60 21.91
C CYS A 37 4.77 -10.29 22.92
N LEU A 38 5.58 -9.52 23.67
CA LEU A 38 6.41 -10.04 24.75
C LEU A 38 5.59 -10.66 25.90
N LEU A 39 4.50 -10.00 26.29
CA LEU A 39 3.64 -10.46 27.39
C LEU A 39 2.92 -11.77 27.05
N ILE A 40 2.36 -11.89 25.85
CA ILE A 40 1.65 -13.11 25.44
C ILE A 40 2.60 -14.24 25.00
N GLY A 41 3.83 -13.90 24.62
CA GLY A 41 4.79 -14.82 24.01
C GLY A 41 5.03 -16.10 24.80
N PRO A 42 5.46 -16.05 26.08
CA PRO A 42 5.72 -17.25 26.87
C PRO A 42 4.51 -18.20 26.93
N CYS A 43 3.31 -17.66 27.14
CA CYS A 43 2.07 -18.43 27.20
C CYS A 43 1.72 -19.08 25.86
N VAL A 44 1.82 -18.32 24.76
CA VAL A 44 1.54 -18.83 23.42
C VAL A 44 2.56 -19.89 23.02
N ILE A 45 3.86 -19.67 23.28
CA ILE A 45 4.94 -20.61 22.95
C ILE A 45 4.74 -21.93 23.71
N GLU A 46 4.41 -21.88 25.00
CA GLU A 46 4.12 -23.08 25.79
C GLU A 46 2.91 -23.83 25.24
N ARG A 47 1.84 -23.10 24.86
CA ARG A 47 0.65 -23.69 24.25
C ARG A 47 0.95 -24.37 22.91
N LEU A 48 1.74 -23.72 22.05
CA LEU A 48 2.17 -24.29 20.78
C LEU A 48 3.10 -25.49 20.98
N ARG A 49 3.97 -25.45 22.00
CA ARG A 49 4.84 -26.57 22.37
C ARG A 49 4.02 -27.78 22.80
N MET A 50 2.99 -27.60 23.62
CA MET A 50 2.04 -28.66 23.98
C MET A 50 1.34 -29.27 22.77
N LEU A 51 1.00 -28.46 21.76
CA LEU A 51 0.43 -28.96 20.50
C LEU A 51 1.45 -29.72 19.64
N LYS A 52 2.75 -29.37 19.70
CA LYS A 52 3.82 -29.99 18.90
C LYS A 52 4.33 -31.33 19.46
N ILE A 53 4.30 -31.54 20.78
CA ILE A 53 4.85 -32.73 21.47
C ILE A 53 4.26 -34.07 20.95
N GLY A 54 3.16 -34.06 20.19
CA GLY A 54 2.58 -35.25 19.56
C GLY A 54 3.21 -35.73 18.23
N GLN A 55 4.27 -35.11 17.70
CA GLN A 55 4.85 -35.43 16.39
C GLN A 55 6.05 -36.39 16.43
N TYR A 56 6.07 -37.36 15.50
CA TYR A 56 7.20 -38.24 15.22
C TYR A 56 8.01 -37.63 14.06
N ILE A 57 9.27 -37.26 14.28
CA ILE A 57 10.13 -36.68 13.23
C ILE A 57 10.57 -37.82 12.31
N LYS A 58 10.07 -37.82 11.06
CA LYS A 58 10.58 -38.73 10.02
C LYS A 58 11.86 -38.13 9.44
N LYS A 59 12.87 -38.97 9.16
CA LYS A 59 14.09 -38.58 8.42
C LYS A 59 13.67 -38.10 7.02
N ASP A 60 13.81 -36.81 6.74
CA ASP A 60 13.43 -36.23 5.44
C ASP A 60 14.36 -36.68 4.30
N TYR A 61 13.85 -36.58 3.06
CA TYR A 61 14.41 -37.11 1.80
C TYR A 61 15.74 -36.49 1.32
N VAL A 62 16.25 -35.46 1.98
CA VAL A 62 17.50 -34.78 1.62
C VAL A 62 18.43 -34.81 2.83
N ALA A 63 19.43 -35.69 2.80
CA ALA A 63 20.35 -35.92 3.92
C ALA A 63 21.00 -34.61 4.41
N ASP A 64 21.42 -33.75 3.47
CA ASP A 64 22.14 -32.51 3.75
C ASP A 64 21.29 -31.48 4.54
N LEU A 65 20.01 -31.29 4.20
CA LEU A 65 19.13 -30.35 4.90
C LEU A 65 18.72 -30.88 6.30
N HIS A 66 18.52 -32.18 6.41
CA HIS A 66 18.17 -32.80 7.69
C HIS A 66 19.32 -32.69 8.70
N GLU A 67 20.56 -32.77 8.25
CA GLU A 67 21.75 -32.59 9.09
C GLU A 67 21.90 -31.13 9.58
N LEU A 68 21.66 -30.15 8.69
CA LEU A 68 21.63 -28.71 9.02
C LEU A 68 20.58 -28.36 10.08
N HIS A 69 19.39 -28.97 10.02
CA HIS A 69 18.26 -28.64 10.93
C HIS A 69 18.13 -29.57 12.15
N LYS A 70 19.09 -30.47 12.38
CA LYS A 70 19.02 -31.47 13.45
C LYS A 70 18.96 -30.85 14.86
N GLY A 71 19.54 -29.66 15.05
CA GLY A 71 19.49 -28.89 16.31
C GLY A 71 18.15 -28.18 16.58
N LYS A 72 17.25 -28.10 15.59
CA LYS A 72 15.95 -27.41 15.67
C LYS A 72 14.80 -28.31 16.16
N SER A 73 15.12 -29.50 16.66
CA SER A 73 14.15 -30.48 17.16
C SER A 73 13.54 -30.03 18.50
N GLY A 74 12.35 -29.43 18.46
CA GLY A 74 11.56 -29.08 19.66
C GLY A 74 10.87 -27.72 19.60
N THR A 75 11.34 -26.81 18.74
CA THR A 75 10.82 -25.45 18.61
C THR A 75 9.42 -25.43 17.97
N PRO A 76 8.34 -24.97 18.64
CA PRO A 76 7.00 -24.86 18.04
C PRO A 76 6.95 -24.02 16.76
N THR A 77 6.04 -24.36 15.84
CA THR A 77 5.67 -23.51 14.69
C THR A 77 4.33 -22.81 14.96
N MET A 78 3.85 -21.97 14.04
CA MET A 78 2.67 -21.10 14.16
C MET A 78 2.86 -19.86 15.03
N GLY A 79 4.10 -19.42 15.24
CA GLY A 79 4.42 -18.19 15.96
C GLY A 79 3.81 -16.94 15.32
N GLY A 80 3.45 -16.98 14.04
CA GLY A 80 2.72 -15.90 13.36
C GLY A 80 1.41 -15.50 14.02
N VAL A 81 0.78 -16.38 14.82
CA VAL A 81 -0.39 -16.03 15.63
C VAL A 81 -0.07 -14.89 16.60
N MET A 82 1.14 -14.86 17.17
CA MET A 82 1.59 -13.79 18.07
C MET A 82 1.68 -12.44 17.34
N ILE A 83 2.20 -12.45 16.12
CA ILE A 83 2.32 -11.25 15.28
C ILE A 83 0.92 -10.68 15.00
N ILE A 84 0.01 -11.53 14.50
CA ILE A 84 -1.35 -11.09 14.11
C ILE A 84 -2.12 -10.62 15.34
N ALA A 85 -2.15 -11.40 16.43
CA ALA A 85 -2.89 -11.04 17.63
C ALA A 85 -2.39 -9.72 18.24
N SER A 86 -1.07 -9.54 18.31
CA SER A 86 -0.47 -8.32 18.86
C SER A 86 -0.69 -7.11 17.97
N ALA A 87 -0.68 -7.29 16.64
CA ALA A 87 -0.95 -6.23 15.69
C ALA A 87 -2.41 -5.78 15.79
N LEU A 88 -3.35 -6.72 15.78
CA LEU A 88 -4.78 -6.42 15.93
C LEU A 88 -5.09 -5.71 17.25
N PHE A 89 -4.50 -6.17 18.35
CA PHE A 89 -4.66 -5.52 19.65
C PHE A 89 -4.12 -4.08 19.64
N SER A 90 -2.91 -3.88 19.11
CA SER A 90 -2.32 -2.54 19.01
C SER A 90 -3.13 -1.61 18.11
N LEU A 91 -3.58 -2.09 16.95
CA LEU A 91 -4.41 -1.33 16.03
C LEU A 91 -5.75 -0.97 16.65
N LEU A 92 -6.42 -1.89 17.34
CA LEU A 92 -7.67 -1.63 18.03
C LEU A 92 -7.54 -0.46 19.04
N LEU A 93 -6.39 -0.32 19.68
CA LEU A 93 -6.15 0.74 20.64
C LEU A 93 -5.89 2.08 19.96
N TRP A 94 -4.95 2.11 19.01
CA TRP A 94 -4.33 3.34 18.52
C TRP A 94 -4.80 3.83 17.17
N SER A 95 -5.44 2.99 16.37
CA SER A 95 -5.86 3.34 15.00
C SER A 95 -7.31 3.84 14.92
N THR A 96 -7.64 4.48 13.79
CA THR A 96 -9.00 4.95 13.50
C THR A 96 -9.72 3.91 12.66
N LEU A 97 -10.56 3.08 13.27
CA LEU A 97 -11.28 2.00 12.57
C LEU A 97 -12.27 2.47 11.49
N ALA A 98 -12.52 3.77 11.38
CA ALA A 98 -13.28 4.35 10.27
C ALA A 98 -12.44 4.50 8.98
N ASN A 99 -11.10 4.44 9.07
CA ASN A 99 -10.23 4.59 7.91
C ASN A 99 -10.25 3.34 7.03
N ARG A 100 -10.59 3.52 5.75
CA ARG A 100 -10.79 2.42 4.81
C ARG A 100 -9.47 1.72 4.49
N LEU A 101 -8.37 2.46 4.27
CA LEU A 101 -7.08 1.85 3.91
C LEU A 101 -6.53 0.97 5.03
N LEU A 102 -6.66 1.41 6.28
CA LEU A 102 -6.33 0.63 7.47
C LEU A 102 -7.13 -0.68 7.52
N LEU A 103 -8.45 -0.62 7.31
CA LEU A 103 -9.31 -1.80 7.31
C LEU A 103 -8.93 -2.77 6.18
N ILE A 104 -8.62 -2.26 4.99
CA ILE A 104 -8.15 -3.06 3.86
C ILE A 104 -6.81 -3.74 4.20
N ALA A 105 -5.82 -2.99 4.69
CA ALA A 105 -4.50 -3.54 5.07
C ALA A 105 -4.63 -4.62 6.16
N THR A 106 -5.45 -4.35 7.17
CA THR A 106 -5.74 -5.30 8.27
C THR A 106 -6.50 -6.53 7.76
N GLY A 107 -7.44 -6.34 6.84
CA GLY A 107 -8.16 -7.42 6.18
C GLY A 107 -7.23 -8.35 5.40
N VAL A 108 -6.31 -7.79 4.62
CA VAL A 108 -5.28 -8.57 3.89
C VAL A 108 -4.38 -9.35 4.86
N LEU A 109 -3.90 -8.70 5.93
CA LEU A 109 -3.11 -9.34 6.98
C LEU A 109 -3.83 -10.55 7.57
N VAL A 110 -5.10 -10.38 7.96
CA VAL A 110 -5.90 -11.43 8.59
C VAL A 110 -6.25 -12.55 7.61
N LEU A 111 -6.67 -12.23 6.38
CA LEU A 111 -7.05 -13.23 5.38
C LEU A 111 -5.87 -14.14 5.03
N LEU A 112 -4.69 -13.58 4.79
CA LEU A 112 -3.48 -14.36 4.50
C LEU A 112 -2.94 -15.09 5.73
N GLY A 113 -3.08 -14.48 6.90
CA GLY A 113 -2.81 -15.13 8.18
C GLY A 113 -3.70 -16.36 8.42
N ILE A 114 -4.98 -16.29 8.06
CA ILE A 114 -5.92 -17.43 8.13
C ILE A 114 -5.50 -18.53 7.16
N VAL A 115 -5.13 -18.19 5.91
CA VAL A 115 -4.64 -19.18 4.94
C VAL A 115 -3.41 -19.92 5.51
N GLY A 116 -2.46 -19.17 6.07
CA GLY A 116 -1.26 -19.74 6.67
C GLY A 116 -1.55 -20.56 7.94
N PHE A 117 -2.46 -20.09 8.78
CA PHE A 117 -2.90 -20.80 9.97
C PHE A 117 -3.58 -22.13 9.64
N ILE A 118 -4.46 -22.15 8.63
CA ILE A 118 -5.10 -23.38 8.16
C ILE A 118 -4.04 -24.36 7.66
N ASP A 119 -3.05 -23.89 6.90
CA ASP A 119 -1.97 -24.73 6.40
C ASP A 119 -1.15 -25.35 7.55
N ASP A 120 -0.66 -24.52 8.47
CA ASP A 120 0.13 -24.97 9.61
C ASP A 120 -0.68 -25.89 10.53
N PHE A 121 -1.95 -25.57 10.80
CA PHE A 121 -2.83 -26.38 11.62
C PHE A 121 -3.08 -27.76 10.99
N ILE A 122 -3.23 -27.84 9.66
CA ILE A 122 -3.36 -29.10 8.94
C ILE A 122 -2.07 -29.92 9.05
N LYS A 123 -0.89 -29.30 8.88
CA LYS A 123 0.43 -29.95 9.07
C LYS A 123 0.53 -30.58 10.46
N LEU A 124 0.13 -29.83 11.50
CA LEU A 124 0.11 -30.32 12.88
C LEU A 124 -0.89 -31.48 13.07
N LYS A 125 -2.15 -31.30 12.64
CA LYS A 125 -3.22 -32.29 12.84
C LYS A 125 -2.95 -33.60 12.12
N ARG A 126 -2.37 -33.56 10.91
CA ARG A 126 -2.10 -34.76 10.10
C ARG A 126 -0.81 -35.47 10.49
N LYS A 127 0.04 -34.87 11.35
CA LYS A 127 1.38 -35.37 11.69
C LYS A 127 2.23 -35.70 10.45
N ARG A 128 2.09 -34.89 9.40
CA ARG A 128 2.84 -34.98 8.15
C ARG A 128 3.33 -33.58 7.78
N ASN A 129 4.42 -33.51 7.02
CA ASN A 129 4.95 -32.24 6.52
C ASN A 129 4.04 -31.62 5.44
N ASP A 130 3.08 -32.38 4.92
CA ASP A 130 2.12 -31.93 3.91
C ASP A 130 0.96 -31.15 4.54
N GLY A 131 0.93 -29.84 4.29
CA GLY A 131 -0.16 -28.93 4.66
C GLY A 131 -1.33 -28.95 3.67
N LEU A 132 -1.84 -27.75 3.35
CA LEU A 132 -2.72 -27.56 2.21
C LEU A 132 -2.00 -27.99 0.93
N THR A 133 -2.78 -28.41 -0.06
CA THR A 133 -2.22 -28.56 -1.41
C THR A 133 -1.74 -27.20 -1.90
N ALA A 134 -0.66 -27.17 -2.69
CA ALA A 134 -0.14 -25.93 -3.28
C ALA A 134 -1.26 -25.15 -4.01
N ARG A 135 -2.20 -25.85 -4.66
CA ARG A 135 -3.36 -25.24 -5.33
C ARG A 135 -4.32 -24.56 -4.34
N ALA A 136 -4.62 -25.20 -3.21
CA ALA A 136 -5.50 -24.61 -2.20
C ALA A 136 -4.87 -23.40 -1.51
N LYS A 137 -3.57 -23.49 -1.16
CA LYS A 137 -2.81 -22.36 -0.60
C LYS A 137 -2.79 -21.17 -1.58
N MET A 138 -2.49 -21.44 -2.85
CA MET A 138 -2.53 -20.42 -3.91
C MET A 138 -3.93 -19.84 -4.13
N ALA A 139 -4.99 -20.65 -4.07
CA ALA A 139 -6.36 -20.17 -4.23
C ALA A 139 -6.74 -19.14 -3.17
N GLY A 140 -6.35 -19.34 -1.91
CA GLY A 140 -6.58 -18.37 -0.84
C GLY A 140 -5.86 -17.03 -1.09
N GLN A 141 -4.59 -17.09 -1.52
CA GLN A 141 -3.81 -15.89 -1.85
C GLN A 141 -4.37 -15.15 -3.08
N ILE A 142 -4.70 -15.88 -4.15
CA ILE A 142 -5.31 -15.32 -5.36
C ILE A 142 -6.66 -14.68 -5.04
N THR A 143 -7.50 -15.34 -4.24
CA THR A 143 -8.80 -14.80 -3.83
C THR A 143 -8.62 -13.49 -3.07
N THR A 144 -7.67 -13.43 -2.14
CA THR A 144 -7.36 -12.22 -1.37
C THR A 144 -6.88 -11.10 -2.30
N GLY A 145 -5.98 -11.42 -3.22
CA GLY A 145 -5.44 -10.48 -4.21
C GLY A 145 -6.50 -9.95 -5.19
N LEU A 146 -7.37 -10.82 -5.71
CA LEU A 146 -8.47 -10.42 -6.59
C LEU A 146 -9.49 -9.56 -5.87
N ALA A 147 -9.87 -9.92 -4.63
CA ALA A 147 -10.78 -9.12 -3.82
C ALA A 147 -10.20 -7.72 -3.57
N LEU A 148 -8.92 -7.62 -3.19
CA LEU A 148 -8.24 -6.34 -3.05
C LEU A 148 -8.23 -5.55 -4.37
N GLY A 149 -7.87 -6.19 -5.48
CA GLY A 149 -7.84 -5.55 -6.79
C GLY A 149 -9.20 -5.01 -7.23
N LEU A 150 -10.28 -5.78 -7.01
CA LEU A 150 -11.66 -5.37 -7.28
C LEU A 150 -12.08 -4.19 -6.39
N ILE A 151 -11.80 -4.25 -5.09
CA ILE A 151 -12.09 -3.15 -4.16
C ILE A 151 -11.39 -1.88 -4.64
N LEU A 152 -10.10 -1.94 -4.97
CA LEU A 152 -9.35 -0.76 -5.38
C LEU A 152 -9.77 -0.24 -6.77
N TYR A 153 -10.17 -1.13 -7.68
CA TYR A 153 -10.66 -0.76 -9.00
C TYR A 153 -11.98 0.03 -8.92
N PHE A 154 -12.93 -0.43 -8.10
CA PHE A 154 -14.24 0.22 -7.95
C PHE A 154 -14.27 1.33 -6.90
N PHE A 155 -13.36 1.32 -5.94
CA PHE A 155 -13.27 2.31 -4.87
C PHE A 155 -11.86 2.93 -4.83
N PRO A 156 -11.59 3.95 -5.66
CA PRO A 156 -10.28 4.61 -5.75
C PRO A 156 -9.76 5.09 -4.39
N ILE A 157 -8.44 4.97 -4.21
CA ILE A 157 -7.72 5.42 -3.00
C ILE A 157 -7.08 6.80 -3.17
N THR A 158 -6.88 7.22 -4.41
CA THR A 158 -6.38 8.53 -4.78
C THR A 158 -7.56 9.47 -4.96
N ILE A 159 -7.43 10.71 -4.47
CA ILE A 159 -8.34 11.77 -4.90
C ILE A 159 -8.03 12.01 -6.39
N GLY A 160 -9.07 12.12 -7.22
CA GLY A 160 -8.90 12.56 -8.60
C GLY A 160 -8.11 13.88 -8.64
N SER A 161 -7.46 14.18 -9.76
CA SER A 161 -6.70 15.42 -9.90
C SER A 161 -7.59 16.62 -9.56
N SER A 162 -7.32 17.28 -8.42
CA SER A 162 -8.07 18.48 -8.03
C SER A 162 -7.83 19.61 -9.03
N TYR A 163 -6.68 19.62 -9.70
CA TYR A 163 -6.32 20.59 -10.73
C TYR A 163 -6.34 19.98 -12.15
N ILE A 164 -6.65 20.82 -13.13
CA ILE A 164 -6.63 20.53 -14.55
C ILE A 164 -5.19 20.57 -15.07
N ASN A 165 -4.82 19.58 -15.87
CA ASN A 165 -3.57 19.52 -16.60
C ASN A 165 -3.88 19.40 -18.09
N ALA A 166 -2.85 19.57 -18.94
CA ALA A 166 -3.04 19.55 -20.38
C ALA A 166 -3.57 18.22 -20.93
N ASP A 167 -3.28 17.11 -20.26
CA ASP A 167 -3.76 15.76 -20.59
C ASP A 167 -5.20 15.50 -20.12
N HIS A 168 -5.77 16.37 -19.27
CA HIS A 168 -7.18 16.32 -18.91
C HIS A 168 -8.08 17.00 -19.96
N ILE A 169 -7.54 17.73 -20.93
CA ILE A 169 -8.33 18.30 -22.02
C ILE A 169 -8.39 17.30 -23.17
N LEU A 170 -9.57 16.72 -23.39
CA LEU A 170 -9.84 15.70 -24.40
C LEU A 170 -9.85 16.28 -25.81
N ASP A 171 -10.39 17.49 -25.96
CA ASP A 171 -10.53 18.19 -27.23
C ASP A 171 -10.26 19.69 -27.05
N TRP A 172 -9.07 20.11 -27.46
CA TRP A 172 -8.60 21.49 -27.34
C TRP A 172 -9.39 22.47 -28.23
N PRO A 173 -9.53 22.24 -29.56
CA PRO A 173 -10.39 23.05 -30.41
C PRO A 173 -11.85 23.08 -29.94
N GLY A 174 -12.42 21.91 -29.58
CA GLY A 174 -13.79 21.81 -29.10
C GLY A 174 -14.04 22.67 -27.86
N LEU A 175 -13.17 22.55 -26.85
CA LEU A 175 -13.25 23.36 -25.63
C LEU A 175 -13.18 24.87 -25.92
N ALA A 176 -12.26 25.29 -26.81
CA ALA A 176 -12.13 26.69 -27.17
C ALA A 176 -13.38 27.22 -27.89
N ASN A 177 -13.99 26.41 -28.76
CA ASN A 177 -15.22 26.78 -29.46
C ASN A 177 -16.43 26.81 -28.53
N GLU A 178 -16.49 25.92 -27.54
CA GLU A 178 -17.52 25.94 -26.50
C GLU A 178 -17.52 27.26 -25.73
N PHE A 179 -16.32 27.74 -25.37
CA PHE A 179 -16.14 29.06 -24.76
C PHE A 179 -16.57 30.20 -25.69
N LYS A 180 -16.15 30.18 -26.97
CA LYS A 180 -16.56 31.19 -27.96
C LYS A 180 -18.07 31.26 -28.13
N ALA A 181 -18.75 30.13 -28.16
CA ALA A 181 -20.19 30.05 -28.36
C ALA A 181 -20.99 30.77 -27.25
N HIS A 182 -20.39 30.90 -26.06
CA HIS A 182 -20.99 31.54 -24.89
C HIS A 182 -20.34 32.89 -24.54
N ALA A 183 -19.50 33.43 -25.43
CA ALA A 183 -18.81 34.69 -25.20
C ALA A 183 -19.77 35.88 -25.20
N GLY A 184 -19.81 36.63 -24.09
CA GLY A 184 -20.54 37.90 -23.99
C GLY A 184 -22.00 37.80 -23.53
N ASP A 185 -22.45 36.64 -23.08
CA ASP A 185 -23.77 36.46 -22.45
C ASP A 185 -23.64 35.84 -21.03
N PRO A 186 -23.72 36.66 -19.96
CA PRO A 186 -23.71 36.19 -18.56
C PRO A 186 -24.85 35.22 -18.23
N ALA A 187 -25.96 35.29 -18.97
CA ALA A 187 -27.16 34.49 -18.76
C ALA A 187 -27.12 33.16 -19.53
N ALA A 188 -26.11 32.90 -20.35
CA ALA A 188 -25.98 31.70 -21.19
C ALA A 188 -25.60 30.42 -20.43
N GLY A 189 -25.82 30.39 -19.11
CA GLY A 189 -25.68 29.18 -18.30
C GLY A 189 -24.26 28.94 -17.76
N PRO A 190 -23.95 27.69 -17.36
CA PRO A 190 -22.74 27.38 -16.61
C PRO A 190 -21.42 27.72 -17.32
N VAL A 191 -21.36 27.53 -18.64
CA VAL A 191 -20.17 27.84 -19.46
C VAL A 191 -19.87 29.34 -19.47
N GLY A 192 -20.91 30.17 -19.64
CA GLY A 192 -20.79 31.64 -19.63
C GLY A 192 -20.22 32.17 -18.30
N ARG A 193 -20.61 31.55 -17.18
CA ARG A 193 -20.04 31.92 -15.86
C ARG A 193 -18.55 31.60 -15.73
N VAL A 194 -18.09 30.50 -16.32
CA VAL A 194 -16.65 30.20 -16.36
C VAL A 194 -15.94 31.18 -17.28
N TRP A 195 -16.54 31.50 -18.43
CA TRP A 195 -16.00 32.47 -19.39
C TRP A 195 -15.75 33.84 -18.76
N GLU A 196 -16.69 34.38 -17.99
CA GLU A 196 -16.56 35.71 -17.36
C GLU A 196 -15.42 35.80 -16.34
N ARG A 197 -15.00 34.68 -15.76
CA ARG A 197 -13.89 34.60 -14.81
C ARG A 197 -12.53 34.54 -15.51
N LEU A 198 -12.51 34.19 -16.80
CA LEU A 198 -11.28 34.23 -17.58
C LEU A 198 -10.82 35.67 -17.79
N SER A 199 -9.51 35.87 -17.82
CA SER A 199 -8.92 37.17 -18.03
C SER A 199 -9.31 37.73 -19.41
N PRO A 200 -9.50 39.06 -19.55
CA PRO A 200 -9.79 39.66 -20.85
C PRO A 200 -8.71 39.37 -21.91
N ALA A 201 -7.47 39.09 -21.49
CA ALA A 201 -6.38 38.72 -22.38
C ALA A 201 -6.57 37.32 -22.97
N LEU A 202 -7.00 36.34 -22.15
CA LEU A 202 -7.29 34.99 -22.60
C LEU A 202 -8.58 34.95 -23.43
N GLN A 203 -9.63 35.67 -23.01
CA GLN A 203 -10.88 35.76 -23.76
C GLN A 203 -10.65 36.23 -25.21
N ARG A 204 -9.87 37.31 -25.42
CA ARG A 204 -9.50 37.78 -26.76
C ARG A 204 -8.74 36.73 -27.56
N ARG A 205 -7.74 36.09 -26.94
CA ARG A 205 -6.97 35.02 -27.60
C ARG A 205 -7.87 33.87 -28.04
N LEU A 206 -8.81 33.45 -27.20
CA LEU A 206 -9.75 32.39 -27.54
C LEU A 206 -10.63 32.82 -28.70
N LEU A 207 -11.18 34.05 -28.70
CA LEU A 207 -11.99 34.59 -29.80
C LEU A 207 -11.23 34.67 -31.13
N ASP A 208 -9.94 35.01 -31.09
CA ASP A 208 -9.09 35.15 -32.29
C ASP A 208 -8.69 33.80 -32.92
N LEU A 209 -8.94 32.66 -32.26
CA LEU A 209 -8.59 31.35 -32.79
C LEU A 209 -9.49 30.95 -33.97
N PRO A 210 -8.95 30.31 -35.03
CA PRO A 210 -9.77 29.69 -36.07
C PRO A 210 -10.66 28.59 -35.47
N VAL A 211 -11.86 28.39 -36.03
CA VAL A 211 -12.82 27.38 -35.54
C VAL A 211 -12.21 25.97 -35.55
N ASP A 212 -11.48 25.61 -36.60
CA ASP A 212 -10.78 24.32 -36.71
C ASP A 212 -9.27 24.43 -36.39
N GLY A 213 -8.87 25.55 -35.78
CA GLY A 213 -7.47 25.86 -35.53
C GLY A 213 -6.92 25.13 -34.32
N ALA A 214 -5.69 24.61 -34.42
CA ALA A 214 -4.97 24.09 -33.26
C ALA A 214 -4.74 25.22 -32.24
N VAL A 215 -5.19 25.02 -31.00
CA VAL A 215 -4.87 25.93 -29.89
C VAL A 215 -3.37 25.93 -29.65
N ASP A 216 -2.73 27.09 -29.70
CA ASP A 216 -1.28 27.21 -29.51
C ASP A 216 -0.86 26.92 -28.06
N LYS A 217 0.40 26.49 -27.87
CA LYS A 217 0.91 26.07 -26.56
C LYS A 217 0.79 27.13 -25.46
N ARG A 218 0.89 28.42 -25.81
CA ARG A 218 0.79 29.53 -24.84
C ARG A 218 -0.65 29.71 -24.39
N SER A 219 -1.60 29.67 -25.31
CA SER A 219 -3.03 29.76 -24.98
C SER A 219 -3.51 28.52 -24.21
N ARG A 220 -2.97 27.32 -24.49
CA ARG A 220 -3.22 26.11 -23.68
C ARG A 220 -2.74 26.28 -22.24
N GLY A 221 -1.51 26.78 -22.05
CA GLY A 221 -0.94 27.00 -20.72
C GLY A 221 -1.74 28.01 -19.90
N LEU A 222 -2.09 29.14 -20.51
CA LEU A 222 -2.92 30.17 -19.86
C LEU A 222 -4.32 29.66 -19.51
N LEU A 223 -4.97 28.92 -20.40
CA LEU A 223 -6.29 28.36 -20.11
C LEU A 223 -6.24 27.37 -18.94
N ILE A 224 -5.22 26.53 -18.85
CA ILE A 224 -5.04 25.62 -17.70
C ILE A 224 -4.84 26.41 -16.41
N GLU A 225 -3.96 27.40 -16.42
CA GLU A 225 -3.65 28.23 -15.26
C GLU A 225 -4.90 28.95 -14.74
N GLU A 226 -5.67 29.57 -15.62
CA GLU A 226 -6.89 30.29 -15.25
C GLU A 226 -8.02 29.36 -14.83
N LEU A 227 -8.21 28.21 -15.50
CA LEU A 227 -9.16 27.20 -15.05
C LEU A 227 -8.81 26.69 -13.65
N ASN A 228 -7.53 26.50 -13.34
CA ASN A 228 -7.08 26.08 -12.02
C ASN A 228 -7.29 27.17 -10.95
N ALA A 229 -7.12 28.44 -11.30
CA ALA A 229 -7.45 29.55 -10.39
C ALA A 229 -8.95 29.57 -10.06
N ILE A 230 -9.81 29.35 -11.07
CA ILE A 230 -11.27 29.28 -10.91
C ILE A 230 -11.69 28.16 -9.95
N LEU A 231 -10.94 27.06 -9.89
CA LEU A 231 -11.23 25.96 -8.96
C LEU A 231 -11.14 26.36 -7.49
N GLU A 232 -10.44 27.44 -7.15
CA GLU A 232 -10.29 27.91 -5.77
C GLU A 232 -11.39 28.91 -5.35
N GLU A 233 -12.26 29.32 -6.27
CA GLU A 233 -13.33 30.29 -6.03
C GLU A 233 -14.57 29.67 -5.39
N ARG A 234 -15.28 30.42 -4.52
CA ARG A 234 -16.40 29.88 -3.72
C ARG A 234 -17.76 29.88 -4.41
N ASP A 235 -17.87 30.46 -5.59
CA ASP A 235 -19.13 30.81 -6.24
C ASP A 235 -19.29 30.18 -7.64
N LEU A 236 -18.41 29.25 -8.02
CA LEU A 236 -18.49 28.53 -9.28
C LEU A 236 -19.66 27.52 -9.33
N CYS A 237 -19.87 26.78 -8.24
CA CYS A 237 -20.83 25.69 -8.15
C CYS A 237 -22.14 26.19 -7.53
N ASP A 238 -23.14 26.49 -8.38
CA ASP A 238 -24.48 26.86 -7.92
C ASP A 238 -25.26 25.64 -7.41
N GLU A 239 -26.40 25.88 -6.74
CA GLU A 239 -27.19 24.82 -6.12
C GLU A 239 -27.76 23.81 -7.15
N THR A 240 -27.91 24.21 -8.41
CA THR A 240 -28.40 23.37 -9.51
C THR A 240 -27.32 22.40 -9.97
N ILE A 241 -26.15 22.92 -10.34
CA ILE A 241 -24.97 22.13 -10.73
C ILE A 241 -24.56 21.21 -9.58
N ARG A 242 -24.63 21.71 -8.35
CA ARG A 242 -24.34 20.93 -7.16
C ARG A 242 -25.25 19.72 -7.03
N ARG A 243 -26.57 19.86 -7.24
CA ARG A 243 -27.49 18.71 -7.19
C ARG A 243 -27.15 17.66 -8.23
N GLU A 244 -26.74 18.08 -9.43
CA GLU A 244 -26.38 17.16 -10.51
C GLU A 244 -25.06 16.42 -10.21
N ILE A 245 -24.05 17.13 -9.71
CA ILE A 245 -22.74 16.55 -9.35
C ILE A 245 -22.86 15.66 -8.11
N CYS A 246 -23.63 16.04 -7.10
CA CYS A 246 -23.77 15.27 -5.86
C CYS A 246 -24.46 13.91 -6.06
N MET A 247 -24.98 13.61 -7.26
CA MET A 247 -25.42 12.28 -7.66
C MET A 247 -24.26 11.36 -8.07
N GLN A 248 -23.07 11.92 -8.33
CA GLN A 248 -21.85 11.17 -8.62
C GLN A 248 -21.25 10.60 -7.31
N PRO A 249 -20.75 9.34 -7.32
CA PRO A 249 -20.09 8.74 -6.15
C PRO A 249 -18.95 9.59 -5.56
N GLU A 250 -18.21 10.29 -6.42
CA GLU A 250 -17.05 11.11 -6.08
C GLU A 250 -17.41 12.38 -5.29
N ALA A 251 -18.65 12.87 -5.41
CA ALA A 251 -19.17 14.03 -4.67
C ALA A 251 -20.04 13.66 -3.46
N ALA A 252 -20.29 12.36 -3.24
CA ALA A 252 -21.20 11.89 -2.20
C ALA A 252 -20.79 12.36 -0.79
N SER A 253 -19.49 12.44 -0.50
CA SER A 253 -18.94 12.91 0.78
C SER A 253 -19.02 14.44 0.97
N LEU A 254 -19.26 15.19 -0.11
CA LEU A 254 -19.38 16.65 -0.12
C LEU A 254 -20.84 17.11 -0.14
N ALA A 255 -21.77 16.22 -0.52
CA ALA A 255 -23.19 16.52 -0.70
C ALA A 255 -23.88 17.08 0.54
N HIS A 256 -23.43 16.69 1.74
CA HIS A 256 -24.05 17.06 3.02
C HIS A 256 -23.31 18.19 3.78
N LYS A 257 -22.22 18.72 3.23
CA LYS A 257 -21.42 19.79 3.87
C LYS A 257 -21.81 21.17 3.33
N ASP A 258 -21.89 22.19 4.16
CA ASP A 258 -22.13 23.57 3.67
C ASP A 258 -20.90 24.10 2.89
N ILE A 259 -21.09 24.74 1.73
CA ILE A 259 -20.01 25.30 0.88
C ILE A 259 -19.17 26.31 1.69
N ALA A 260 -19.83 27.10 2.54
CA ALA A 260 -19.17 28.07 3.40
C ALA A 260 -18.19 27.41 4.40
N ARG A 261 -18.38 26.12 4.70
CA ARG A 261 -17.58 25.35 5.65
C ARG A 261 -16.60 24.38 4.98
N LEU A 262 -16.60 24.30 3.65
CA LEU A 262 -15.62 23.47 2.94
C LEU A 262 -14.21 24.02 3.12
N SER A 263 -13.27 23.11 3.39
CA SER A 263 -11.85 23.39 3.30
C SER A 263 -11.47 23.76 1.86
N GLY A 264 -10.37 24.48 1.67
CA GLY A 264 -9.92 24.92 0.33
C GLY A 264 -9.86 23.78 -0.67
N ARG A 265 -9.38 22.60 -0.26
CA ARG A 265 -9.31 21.41 -1.11
C ARG A 265 -10.67 20.81 -1.45
N GLU A 266 -11.57 20.73 -0.48
CA GLU A 266 -12.93 20.21 -0.73
C GLU A 266 -13.68 21.12 -1.71
N LEU A 267 -13.43 22.43 -1.64
CA LEU A 267 -13.91 23.39 -2.61
C LEU A 267 -13.29 23.15 -4.00
N THR A 268 -11.96 23.02 -4.09
CA THR A 268 -11.27 22.69 -5.36
C THR A 268 -11.79 21.39 -5.96
N GLN A 269 -12.02 20.36 -5.14
CA GLN A 269 -12.57 19.08 -5.58
C GLN A 269 -14.01 19.21 -6.08
N LEU A 270 -14.87 19.94 -5.35
CA LEU A 270 -16.25 20.20 -5.78
C LEU A 270 -16.28 20.97 -7.11
N ASN A 271 -15.47 22.02 -7.21
CA ASN A 271 -15.37 22.85 -8.41
C ASN A 271 -14.75 22.07 -9.58
N ARG A 272 -13.85 21.13 -9.31
CA ARG A 272 -13.28 20.25 -10.33
C ARG A 272 -14.35 19.37 -10.95
N LEU A 273 -15.17 18.73 -10.11
CA LEU A 273 -16.31 17.95 -10.57
C LEU A 273 -17.33 18.83 -11.31
N ALA A 274 -17.46 20.09 -10.90
CA ALA A 274 -18.29 21.06 -11.62
C ALA A 274 -17.75 21.38 -13.01
N LEU A 275 -16.45 21.66 -13.16
CA LEU A 275 -15.87 21.88 -14.49
C LEU A 275 -15.97 20.64 -15.38
N GLU A 276 -15.81 19.44 -14.83
CA GLU A 276 -15.98 18.18 -15.58
C GLU A 276 -17.42 17.99 -16.08
N HIS A 277 -18.40 18.38 -15.27
CA HIS A 277 -19.81 18.33 -15.62
C HIS A 277 -20.19 19.43 -16.63
N ILE A 278 -19.72 20.66 -16.43
CA ILE A 278 -19.97 21.81 -17.31
C ILE A 278 -19.40 21.56 -18.71
N PHE A 279 -18.17 21.04 -18.78
CA PHE A 279 -17.46 20.77 -20.02
C PHE A 279 -17.41 19.27 -20.34
N ALA A 280 -18.53 18.58 -20.14
CA ALA A 280 -18.66 17.16 -20.43
C ALA A 280 -18.30 16.88 -21.90
N GLY A 281 -17.35 15.96 -22.11
CA GLY A 281 -16.82 15.63 -23.45
C GLY A 281 -15.57 16.41 -23.85
N TYR A 282 -15.28 17.54 -23.22
CA TYR A 282 -14.07 18.33 -23.47
C TYR A 282 -13.03 18.22 -22.35
N ILE A 283 -13.49 18.07 -21.11
CA ILE A 283 -12.64 17.86 -19.93
C ILE A 283 -12.84 16.41 -19.44
N ALA A 284 -11.73 15.68 -19.29
CA ALA A 284 -11.71 14.32 -18.78
C ALA A 284 -12.17 14.28 -17.33
N HIS A 285 -12.93 13.23 -16.97
CA HIS A 285 -13.29 12.98 -15.58
C HIS A 285 -12.02 12.68 -14.76
N GLY A 286 -11.78 13.44 -13.70
CA GLY A 286 -10.55 13.38 -12.90
C GLY A 286 -10.45 12.12 -12.03
N GLY A 287 -11.56 11.39 -11.88
CA GLY A 287 -11.71 10.31 -10.91
C GLY A 287 -11.30 8.89 -11.33
N ARG A 288 -10.99 8.61 -12.62
CA ARG A 288 -10.85 7.20 -13.06
C ARG A 288 -9.45 6.74 -13.49
N ASP A 289 -8.55 7.67 -13.78
CA ASP A 289 -7.30 7.29 -14.43
C ASP A 289 -6.12 7.15 -13.47
N LEU A 290 -6.04 7.93 -12.39
CA LEU A 290 -4.87 7.92 -11.49
C LEU A 290 -4.75 6.66 -10.64
N HIS A 291 -5.86 6.04 -10.21
CA HIS A 291 -5.79 4.92 -9.27
C HIS A 291 -5.32 3.62 -9.93
N THR A 292 -5.58 3.45 -11.23
CA THR A 292 -5.10 2.30 -12.04
C THR A 292 -3.80 2.59 -12.80
N ARG A 293 -3.34 3.84 -12.78
CA ARG A 293 -2.02 4.22 -13.27
C ARG A 293 -0.95 3.76 -12.27
N VAL A 294 0.12 3.19 -12.82
CA VAL A 294 1.29 2.74 -12.06
C VAL A 294 2.47 3.61 -12.46
N GLU A 295 2.95 4.42 -11.52
CA GLU A 295 4.06 5.34 -11.75
C GLU A 295 5.38 4.58 -11.88
N ILE A 296 6.19 4.95 -12.89
CA ILE A 296 7.50 4.36 -13.11
C ILE A 296 8.52 5.09 -12.21
N PRO A 297 9.19 4.39 -11.27
CA PRO A 297 10.21 5.01 -10.45
C PRO A 297 11.35 5.58 -11.31
N GLY A 298 11.75 6.82 -11.04
CA GLY A 298 12.85 7.50 -11.75
C GLY A 298 12.44 8.35 -12.96
N PHE A 299 11.15 8.41 -13.32
CA PHE A 299 10.66 9.18 -14.46
C PHE A 299 9.48 10.11 -14.09
N LYS A 300 9.68 11.43 -14.25
CA LYS A 300 8.69 12.48 -13.98
C LYS A 300 7.45 12.34 -14.86
N GLY A 301 6.29 12.18 -14.23
CA GLY A 301 4.99 12.18 -14.90
C GLY A 301 4.77 10.99 -15.83
N VAL A 302 5.60 9.94 -15.76
CA VAL A 302 5.42 8.73 -16.56
C VAL A 302 4.70 7.67 -15.72
N ALA A 303 3.47 7.36 -16.12
CA ALA A 303 2.68 6.30 -15.51
C ALA A 303 2.09 5.39 -16.58
N ILE A 304 1.99 4.10 -16.25
CA ILE A 304 1.41 3.08 -17.12
C ILE A 304 -0.08 2.93 -16.74
N PRO A 305 -1.04 3.31 -17.61
CA PRO A 305 -2.45 3.11 -17.34
C PRO A 305 -2.82 1.63 -17.52
N LEU A 306 -3.03 0.90 -16.43
CA LEU A 306 -3.39 -0.51 -16.51
C LEU A 306 -4.90 -0.74 -16.67
N GLY A 307 -5.74 0.22 -16.30
CA GLY A 307 -7.19 0.07 -16.34
C GLY A 307 -7.65 -1.21 -15.61
N PRO A 308 -8.50 -2.06 -16.21
CA PRO A 308 -8.92 -3.33 -15.60
C PRO A 308 -7.79 -4.31 -15.29
N LEU A 309 -6.65 -4.25 -16.00
CA LEU A 309 -5.50 -5.12 -15.71
C LEU A 309 -4.86 -4.81 -14.35
N TYR A 310 -5.17 -3.65 -13.75
CA TYR A 310 -4.76 -3.32 -12.39
C TYR A 310 -5.21 -4.37 -11.37
N ILE A 311 -6.38 -5.00 -11.57
CA ILE A 311 -6.88 -6.07 -10.70
C ILE A 311 -5.92 -7.27 -10.68
N LEU A 312 -5.44 -7.68 -11.87
CA LEU A 312 -4.49 -8.78 -12.01
C LEU A 312 -3.11 -8.40 -11.47
N PHE A 313 -2.71 -7.14 -11.65
CA PHE A 313 -1.44 -6.62 -11.12
C PHE A 313 -1.42 -6.62 -9.58
N VAL A 314 -2.49 -6.16 -8.94
CA VAL A 314 -2.67 -6.22 -7.47
C VAL A 314 -2.65 -7.67 -6.97
N MET A 315 -3.39 -8.56 -7.64
CA MET A 315 -3.38 -9.98 -7.29
C MET A 315 -1.99 -10.59 -7.39
N PHE A 316 -1.26 -10.27 -8.46
CA PHE A 316 0.12 -10.71 -8.65
C PHE A 316 1.03 -10.22 -7.52
N ILE A 317 0.97 -8.95 -7.12
CA ILE A 317 1.80 -8.40 -6.03
C ILE A 317 1.56 -9.14 -4.73
N ILE A 318 0.29 -9.35 -4.35
CA ILE A 318 -0.07 -10.01 -3.10
C ILE A 318 0.46 -11.46 -3.09
N VAL A 319 0.20 -12.22 -4.15
CA VAL A 319 0.67 -13.61 -4.27
C VAL A 319 2.19 -13.67 -4.29
N ALA A 320 2.86 -12.81 -5.06
CA ALA A 320 4.31 -12.79 -5.16
C ALA A 320 4.97 -12.50 -3.81
N MET A 321 4.52 -11.47 -3.09
CA MET A 321 5.10 -11.13 -1.80
C MET A 321 4.81 -12.14 -0.71
N SER A 322 3.58 -12.67 -0.62
CA SER A 322 3.27 -13.72 0.34
C SER A 322 4.15 -14.95 0.16
N ASN A 323 4.40 -15.38 -1.07
CA ASN A 323 5.30 -16.51 -1.33
C ASN A 323 6.78 -16.14 -1.14
N ALA A 324 7.20 -14.92 -1.48
CA ALA A 324 8.58 -14.49 -1.29
C ALA A 324 8.96 -14.48 0.20
N VAL A 325 8.11 -13.94 1.08
CA VAL A 325 8.34 -13.99 2.53
C VAL A 325 8.30 -15.43 3.06
N ASN A 326 7.38 -16.26 2.57
CA ASN A 326 7.29 -17.67 2.95
C ASN A 326 8.54 -18.48 2.58
N VAL A 327 9.13 -18.20 1.41
CA VAL A 327 10.37 -18.84 0.96
C VAL A 327 11.58 -18.39 1.80
N THR A 328 11.58 -17.14 2.28
CA THR A 328 12.66 -16.60 3.12
C THR A 328 12.59 -17.05 4.58
N ASP A 329 11.46 -17.59 5.06
CA ASP A 329 11.27 -18.10 6.43
C ASP A 329 11.93 -19.48 6.65
N GLY A 330 13.22 -19.58 6.30
CA GLY A 330 14.04 -20.79 6.43
C GLY A 330 15.07 -20.72 7.58
N LEU A 331 15.42 -19.52 8.04
CA LEU A 331 16.40 -19.27 9.10
C LEU A 331 15.83 -18.42 10.24
N ASP A 332 16.36 -18.64 11.44
CA ASP A 332 16.02 -17.95 12.68
C ASP A 332 16.21 -16.44 12.51
N GLY A 333 15.13 -15.67 12.71
CA GLY A 333 15.10 -14.22 12.60
C GLY A 333 15.19 -13.65 11.18
N LEU A 334 15.41 -14.47 10.15
CA LEU A 334 15.63 -13.96 8.79
C LEU A 334 14.39 -13.27 8.22
N ALA A 335 13.29 -14.00 8.03
CA ALA A 335 12.07 -13.43 7.43
C ALA A 335 11.46 -12.32 8.28
N ALA A 336 11.45 -12.48 9.61
CA ALA A 336 10.93 -11.46 10.53
C ALA A 336 11.73 -10.15 10.45
N GLY A 337 13.06 -10.21 10.51
CA GLY A 337 13.91 -9.01 10.46
C GLY A 337 13.82 -8.29 9.12
N VAL A 338 13.87 -9.03 8.01
CA VAL A 338 13.74 -8.45 6.66
C VAL A 338 12.35 -7.83 6.45
N SER A 339 11.30 -8.44 7.02
CA SER A 339 9.95 -7.87 7.00
C SER A 339 9.87 -6.57 7.79
N VAL A 340 10.44 -6.51 9.00
CA VAL A 340 10.48 -5.29 9.82
C VAL A 340 11.19 -4.15 9.09
N ILE A 341 12.30 -4.43 8.42
CA ILE A 341 13.05 -3.43 7.65
C ILE A 341 12.23 -2.91 6.46
N SER A 342 11.56 -3.81 5.73
CA SER A 342 10.70 -3.45 4.59
C SER A 342 9.48 -2.62 5.05
N LEU A 343 8.87 -3.02 6.16
CA LEU A 343 7.75 -2.30 6.78
C LEU A 343 8.17 -0.95 7.32
N LEU A 344 9.39 -0.79 7.84
CA LEU A 344 9.94 0.50 8.25
C LEU A 344 10.01 1.49 7.08
N ALA A 345 10.53 1.05 5.94
CA ALA A 345 10.56 1.86 4.72
C ALA A 345 9.14 2.26 4.28
N TYR A 346 8.22 1.29 4.18
CA TYR A 346 6.84 1.57 3.78
C TYR A 346 6.04 2.39 4.80
N THR A 347 6.36 2.30 6.09
CA THR A 347 5.76 3.15 7.14
C THR A 347 6.19 4.59 6.95
N GLY A 348 7.48 4.82 6.66
CA GLY A 348 7.99 6.14 6.30
C GLY A 348 7.32 6.68 5.04
N ILE A 349 7.21 5.85 4.00
CA ILE A 349 6.54 6.21 2.75
C ILE A 349 5.06 6.55 2.99
N ALA A 350 4.32 5.73 3.74
CA ALA A 350 2.93 5.97 4.10
C ALA A 350 2.74 7.34 4.78
N TYR A 351 3.65 7.70 5.69
CA TYR A 351 3.64 9.02 6.32
C TYR A 351 3.88 10.14 5.31
N VAL A 352 4.88 10.00 4.43
CA VAL A 352 5.24 10.98 3.40
C VAL A 352 4.09 11.19 2.40
N VAL A 353 3.50 10.11 1.85
CA VAL A 353 2.39 10.22 0.86
C VAL A 353 1.10 10.75 1.46
N SER A 354 0.93 10.65 2.79
CA SER A 354 -0.23 11.19 3.50
C SER A 354 -0.17 12.70 3.76
N ARG A 355 0.99 13.31 3.50
CA ARG A 355 1.28 14.72 3.77
C ARG A 355 1.37 15.52 2.47
N VAL A 356 0.58 16.58 2.38
CA VAL A 356 0.48 17.41 1.17
C VAL A 356 1.80 18.09 0.84
N ASP A 357 2.46 18.67 1.84
CA ASP A 357 3.74 19.37 1.69
C ASP A 357 4.85 18.46 1.14
N TRP A 358 4.84 17.18 1.54
CA TRP A 358 5.83 16.21 1.08
C TRP A 358 5.46 15.59 -0.26
N SER A 359 4.19 15.30 -0.51
CA SER A 359 3.75 14.76 -1.80
C SER A 359 4.04 15.72 -2.94
N ASP A 360 3.84 17.02 -2.70
CA ASP A 360 4.08 18.08 -3.68
C ASP A 360 5.59 18.27 -3.91
N TYR A 361 6.39 18.28 -2.82
CA TYR A 361 7.85 18.41 -2.93
C TYR A 361 8.50 17.24 -3.68
N LEU A 362 8.02 16.02 -3.47
CA LEU A 362 8.56 14.79 -4.06
C LEU A 362 7.89 14.40 -5.38
N TYR A 363 6.86 15.14 -5.82
CA TYR A 363 6.07 14.80 -7.01
C TYR A 363 5.53 13.37 -6.99
N ILE A 364 5.04 12.93 -5.82
CA ILE A 364 4.44 11.60 -5.64
C ILE A 364 2.94 11.70 -5.45
N VAL A 365 2.21 10.65 -5.80
CA VAL A 365 0.75 10.57 -5.58
C VAL A 365 0.42 10.80 -4.11
N TYR A 366 -0.40 11.81 -3.86
CA TYR A 366 -0.94 12.08 -2.54
C TYR A 366 -2.08 11.11 -2.19
N VAL A 367 -1.97 10.45 -1.03
CA VAL A 367 -2.96 9.50 -0.53
C VAL A 367 -3.39 9.92 0.88
N PRO A 368 -4.49 10.69 1.04
CA PRO A 368 -4.86 11.31 2.31
C PRO A 368 -5.10 10.29 3.43
N GLU A 369 -5.75 9.18 3.10
CA GLU A 369 -6.07 8.13 4.07
C GLU A 369 -4.84 7.32 4.51
N ALA A 370 -3.66 7.50 3.89
CA ALA A 370 -2.45 6.73 4.18
C ALA A 370 -1.82 7.08 5.54
N SER A 371 -2.25 8.13 6.23
CA SER A 371 -1.74 8.47 7.56
C SER A 371 -2.01 7.37 8.58
N GLU A 372 -3.15 6.66 8.46
CA GLU A 372 -3.45 5.49 9.30
C GLU A 372 -2.67 4.24 8.88
N LEU A 373 -2.16 4.18 7.63
CA LEU A 373 -1.23 3.13 7.21
C LEU A 373 0.13 3.27 7.90
N ALA A 374 0.54 4.49 8.28
CA ALA A 374 1.73 4.68 9.10
C ALA A 374 1.54 4.08 10.51
N VAL A 375 0.34 4.18 11.08
CA VAL A 375 0.00 3.53 12.37
C VAL A 375 -0.03 2.00 12.21
N PHE A 376 -0.61 1.50 11.12
CA PHE A 376 -0.57 0.08 10.74
C PHE A 376 0.86 -0.45 10.65
N GLY A 377 1.69 0.20 9.84
CA GLY A 377 3.09 -0.19 9.64
C GLY A 377 3.89 -0.14 10.95
N ALA A 378 3.69 0.88 11.79
CA ALA A 378 4.32 0.96 13.10
C ALA A 378 3.90 -0.18 14.05
N ALA A 379 2.61 -0.55 14.09
CA ALA A 379 2.16 -1.72 14.83
C ALA A 379 2.84 -3.00 14.31
N MET A 380 2.93 -3.17 13.00
CA MET A 380 3.60 -4.34 12.39
C MET A 380 5.12 -4.37 12.71
N ILE A 381 5.79 -3.22 12.75
CA ILE A 381 7.20 -3.10 13.17
C ILE A 381 7.34 -3.52 14.63
N GLY A 382 6.52 -2.96 15.53
CA GLY A 382 6.58 -3.27 16.95
C GLY A 382 6.35 -4.76 17.25
N THR A 383 5.32 -5.34 16.63
CA THR A 383 4.98 -6.76 16.80
C THR A 383 6.02 -7.68 16.16
N GLY A 384 6.58 -7.30 15.01
CA GLY A 384 7.69 -8.00 14.37
C GLY A 384 8.96 -7.99 15.23
N LEU A 385 9.30 -6.86 15.85
CA LEU A 385 10.40 -6.77 16.82
C LEU A 385 10.12 -7.61 18.08
N GLY A 386 8.87 -7.62 18.56
CA GLY A 386 8.47 -8.44 19.71
C GLY A 386 8.52 -9.94 19.39
N PHE A 387 8.19 -10.33 18.16
CA PHE A 387 8.34 -11.71 17.70
C PHE A 387 9.81 -12.09 17.52
N LEU A 388 10.64 -11.20 16.97
CA LEU A 388 12.09 -11.40 16.85
C LEU A 388 12.77 -11.66 18.19
N TRP A 389 12.24 -11.13 19.30
CA TRP A 389 12.74 -11.44 20.63
C TRP A 389 12.78 -12.94 20.92
N PHE A 390 11.78 -13.69 20.45
CA PHE A 390 11.68 -15.15 20.64
C PHE A 390 12.16 -15.95 19.43
N ASN A 391 12.27 -15.32 18.25
CA ASN A 391 12.61 -15.98 17.00
C ASN A 391 14.08 -15.78 16.58
N ALA A 392 14.79 -14.81 17.16
CA ALA A 392 16.22 -14.64 16.94
C ALA A 392 16.98 -15.89 17.37
N HIS A 393 18.10 -16.17 16.69
CA HIS A 393 18.85 -17.39 16.91
C HIS A 393 19.45 -17.45 18.33
N PRO A 394 19.31 -18.58 19.06
CA PRO A 394 18.52 -19.79 18.72
C PRO A 394 17.01 -19.60 18.94
N ALA A 395 16.18 -19.95 17.94
CA ALA A 395 14.73 -19.67 18.00
C ALA A 395 13.95 -20.53 19.03
N GLU A 396 13.10 -19.86 19.82
CA GLU A 396 12.13 -20.47 20.74
C GLU A 396 10.78 -20.77 20.06
N VAL A 397 10.49 -20.10 18.94
CA VAL A 397 9.31 -20.32 18.10
C VAL A 397 9.58 -19.98 16.64
N PHE A 398 9.03 -20.78 15.72
CA PHE A 398 9.04 -20.51 14.28
C PHE A 398 7.78 -19.81 13.82
N MET A 399 7.93 -18.91 12.85
CA MET A 399 6.85 -18.07 12.34
C MET A 399 5.76 -18.91 11.66
N GLY A 400 6.17 -19.86 10.81
CA GLY A 400 5.26 -20.71 10.07
C GLY A 400 4.58 -19.99 8.90
N ASP A 401 3.73 -20.71 8.18
CA ASP A 401 2.97 -20.14 7.07
C ASP A 401 2.01 -19.05 7.56
N THR A 402 1.52 -19.18 8.79
CA THR A 402 0.66 -18.18 9.47
C THR A 402 1.26 -16.79 9.43
N GLY A 403 2.52 -16.64 9.86
CA GLY A 403 3.16 -15.33 9.95
C GLY A 403 3.76 -14.88 8.64
N SER A 404 4.38 -15.79 7.88
CA SER A 404 5.08 -15.42 6.65
C SER A 404 4.13 -14.96 5.54
N LEU A 405 2.97 -15.63 5.37
CA LEU A 405 1.96 -15.17 4.42
C LEU A 405 1.33 -13.83 4.84
N ALA A 406 1.08 -13.66 6.14
CA ALA A 406 0.51 -12.44 6.71
C ALA A 406 1.46 -11.23 6.54
N LEU A 407 2.75 -11.39 6.85
CA LEU A 407 3.77 -10.35 6.66
C LEU A 407 3.98 -10.01 5.19
N GLY A 408 4.07 -11.01 4.30
CA GLY A 408 4.15 -10.75 2.86
C GLY A 408 2.91 -10.03 2.33
N GLY A 409 1.73 -10.38 2.84
CA GLY A 409 0.48 -9.69 2.59
C GLY A 409 0.50 -8.23 3.05
N ALA A 410 0.98 -7.97 4.27
CA ALA A 410 1.09 -6.62 4.82
C ALA A 410 2.05 -5.74 4.01
N ILE A 411 3.22 -6.26 3.62
CA ILE A 411 4.20 -5.54 2.79
C ILE A 411 3.61 -5.24 1.41
N GLY A 412 2.99 -6.25 0.76
CA GLY A 412 2.32 -6.07 -0.53
C GLY A 412 1.17 -5.06 -0.47
N ALA A 413 0.33 -5.14 0.57
CA ALA A 413 -0.76 -4.20 0.80
C ALA A 413 -0.23 -2.77 1.02
N MET A 414 0.83 -2.60 1.82
CA MET A 414 1.45 -1.28 2.00
C MET A 414 1.94 -0.69 0.67
N ALA A 415 2.58 -1.50 -0.18
CA ALA A 415 3.03 -1.05 -1.50
C ALA A 415 1.87 -0.56 -2.38
N ILE A 416 0.78 -1.32 -2.42
CA ILE A 416 -0.41 -1.02 -3.21
C ILE A 416 -1.15 0.21 -2.67
N LEU A 417 -1.44 0.23 -1.36
CA LEU A 417 -2.25 1.26 -0.73
C LEU A 417 -1.53 2.60 -0.59
N THR A 418 -0.20 2.62 -0.72
CA THR A 418 0.59 3.86 -0.79
C THR A 418 0.85 4.33 -2.23
N LYS A 419 0.36 3.61 -3.25
CA LYS A 419 0.65 3.85 -4.68
C LYS A 419 2.14 3.82 -5.02
N GLN A 420 2.87 2.92 -4.37
CA GLN A 420 4.31 2.71 -4.51
C GLN A 420 4.60 1.25 -4.88
N GLU A 421 3.85 0.74 -5.86
CA GLU A 421 3.87 -0.66 -6.29
C GLU A 421 5.21 -1.03 -6.93
N LEU A 422 5.71 -0.20 -7.85
CA LEU A 422 6.98 -0.48 -8.55
C LEU A 422 8.22 -0.15 -7.71
N LEU A 423 8.05 0.45 -6.53
CA LEU A 423 9.13 0.61 -5.56
C LEU A 423 9.34 -0.67 -4.73
N LEU A 424 8.36 -1.58 -4.73
CA LEU A 424 8.38 -2.83 -3.96
C LEU A 424 9.59 -3.72 -4.26
N PRO A 425 10.03 -3.93 -5.52
CA PRO A 425 11.22 -4.72 -5.78
C PRO A 425 12.51 -4.11 -5.20
N VAL A 426 12.51 -2.81 -4.91
CA VAL A 426 13.62 -2.15 -4.23
C VAL A 426 13.46 -2.27 -2.71
N VAL A 427 12.29 -1.95 -2.15
CA VAL A 427 12.04 -2.01 -0.70
C VAL A 427 12.19 -3.44 -0.17
N ALA A 428 11.57 -4.41 -0.86
CA ALA A 428 11.59 -5.83 -0.54
C ALA A 428 12.65 -6.59 -1.34
N GLY A 429 13.74 -5.92 -1.76
CA GLY A 429 14.71 -6.48 -2.70
C GLY A 429 15.31 -7.80 -2.28
N LEU A 430 15.54 -8.02 -0.97
CA LEU A 430 16.03 -9.30 -0.49
C LEU A 430 15.01 -10.44 -0.68
N PHE A 431 13.72 -10.21 -0.43
CA PHE A 431 12.67 -11.20 -0.71
C PHE A 431 12.60 -11.52 -2.21
N VAL A 432 12.78 -10.50 -3.06
CA VAL A 432 12.85 -10.68 -4.51
C VAL A 432 14.06 -11.53 -4.90
N LEU A 433 15.24 -11.29 -4.34
CA LEU A 433 16.43 -12.12 -4.59
C LEU A 433 16.22 -13.58 -4.19
N GLU A 434 15.58 -13.82 -3.05
CA GLU A 434 15.27 -15.16 -2.57
C GLU A 434 14.34 -15.92 -3.51
N ILE A 435 13.20 -15.34 -3.89
CA ILE A 435 12.25 -15.99 -4.80
C ILE A 435 12.81 -16.14 -6.22
N LEU A 436 13.60 -15.18 -6.70
CA LEU A 436 14.30 -15.28 -7.99
C LEU A 436 15.31 -16.42 -7.98
N SER A 437 16.03 -16.63 -6.88
CA SER A 437 16.98 -17.74 -6.77
C SER A 437 16.31 -19.11 -6.91
N VAL A 438 15.14 -19.28 -6.28
CA VAL A 438 14.32 -20.49 -6.42
C VAL A 438 13.83 -20.65 -7.86
N THR A 439 13.33 -19.57 -8.46
CA THR A 439 12.82 -19.57 -9.84
C THR A 439 13.91 -19.96 -10.83
N ILE A 440 15.09 -19.34 -10.74
CA ILE A 440 16.26 -19.62 -11.57
C ILE A 440 16.72 -21.08 -11.37
N GLN A 441 16.81 -21.53 -10.11
CA GLN A 441 17.21 -22.89 -9.80
C GLN A 441 16.28 -23.94 -10.42
N VAL A 442 14.96 -23.75 -10.26
CA VAL A 442 13.95 -24.66 -10.81
C VAL A 442 13.95 -24.63 -12.34
N ALA A 443 14.05 -23.45 -12.95
CA ALA A 443 14.12 -23.29 -14.40
C ALA A 443 15.36 -24.00 -14.98
N SER A 444 16.53 -23.77 -14.38
CA SER A 444 17.79 -24.41 -14.80
C SER A 444 17.73 -25.93 -14.65
N PHE A 445 17.22 -26.44 -13.53
CA PHE A 445 17.15 -27.88 -13.31
C PHE A 445 16.17 -28.57 -14.27
N LYS A 446 15.03 -27.93 -14.59
CA LYS A 446 14.07 -28.46 -15.56
C LYS A 446 14.56 -28.43 -17.01
N THR A 447 15.39 -27.44 -17.37
CA THR A 447 15.84 -27.23 -18.77
C THR A 447 17.18 -27.90 -19.06
N THR A 448 18.12 -27.86 -18.11
CA THR A 448 19.49 -28.33 -18.30
C THR A 448 19.88 -29.53 -17.43
N GLY A 449 19.04 -29.87 -16.43
CA GLY A 449 19.37 -30.86 -15.39
C GLY A 449 20.44 -30.39 -14.40
N LYS A 450 20.97 -29.17 -14.54
CA LYS A 450 22.04 -28.63 -13.70
C LYS A 450 21.52 -27.62 -12.70
N ARG A 451 22.09 -27.67 -11.48
CA ARG A 451 21.86 -26.69 -10.40
C ARG A 451 22.72 -25.44 -10.65
N VAL A 452 22.17 -24.25 -10.38
CA VAL A 452 22.90 -22.98 -10.45
C VAL A 452 23.51 -22.66 -9.09
N PHE A 453 22.69 -22.72 -8.05
CA PHE A 453 23.09 -22.61 -6.66
C PHE A 453 23.25 -24.00 -6.04
N ARG A 454 24.13 -24.13 -5.05
CA ARG A 454 24.30 -25.36 -4.25
C ARG A 454 22.96 -25.88 -3.71
N MET A 455 22.15 -24.96 -3.20
CA MET A 455 20.76 -25.14 -2.80
C MET A 455 20.03 -23.81 -3.02
N ALA A 456 18.73 -23.88 -3.31
CA ALA A 456 17.85 -22.71 -3.28
C ALA A 456 16.86 -22.91 -2.12
N PRO A 457 16.52 -21.84 -1.37
CA PRO A 457 16.80 -20.42 -1.63
C PRO A 457 18.25 -19.97 -1.30
N LEU A 458 18.57 -18.68 -1.49
CA LEU A 458 19.94 -18.14 -1.36
C LEU A 458 20.54 -18.32 0.03
N HIS A 459 19.74 -18.22 1.10
CA HIS A 459 20.27 -18.40 2.44
C HIS A 459 20.89 -19.80 2.64
N HIS A 460 20.24 -20.87 2.15
CA HIS A 460 20.79 -22.22 2.19
C HIS A 460 22.02 -22.39 1.28
N HIS A 461 22.10 -21.65 0.18
CA HIS A 461 23.32 -21.62 -0.64
C HIS A 461 24.53 -21.18 0.19
N PHE A 462 24.38 -20.11 0.99
CA PHE A 462 25.46 -19.59 1.83
C PHE A 462 25.75 -20.47 3.06
N GLU A 463 24.75 -21.13 3.64
CA GLU A 463 24.99 -22.14 4.68
C GLU A 463 25.84 -23.30 4.15
N LEU A 464 25.54 -23.81 2.96
CA LEU A 464 26.37 -24.83 2.29
C LEU A 464 27.73 -24.31 1.82
N GLN A 465 27.98 -22.99 1.88
CA GLN A 465 29.31 -22.41 1.72
C GLN A 465 30.08 -22.31 3.04
N GLY A 466 29.49 -22.74 4.15
CA GLY A 466 30.11 -22.73 5.48
C GLY A 466 29.85 -21.45 6.27
N TRP A 467 28.87 -20.62 5.88
CA TRP A 467 28.44 -19.51 6.72
C TRP A 467 27.53 -20.03 7.82
N SER A 468 27.71 -19.54 9.06
CA SER A 468 26.77 -19.83 10.14
C SER A 468 25.43 -19.16 9.88
N GLU A 469 24.35 -19.76 10.35
CA GLU A 469 22.97 -19.24 10.24
C GLU A 469 22.88 -17.76 10.68
N THR A 470 23.42 -17.43 11.86
CA THR A 470 23.45 -16.04 12.36
C THR A 470 24.20 -15.09 11.42
N LYS A 471 25.29 -15.54 10.80
CA LYS A 471 26.08 -14.74 9.84
C LYS A 471 25.27 -14.48 8.57
N VAL A 472 24.52 -15.47 8.07
CA VAL A 472 23.61 -15.30 6.94
C VAL A 472 22.52 -14.27 7.30
N THR A 473 21.82 -14.49 8.42
CA THR A 473 20.74 -13.60 8.89
C THR A 473 21.19 -12.14 9.00
N ILE A 474 22.29 -11.86 9.72
CA ILE A 474 22.78 -10.49 9.90
C ILE A 474 23.19 -9.85 8.58
N ARG A 475 23.88 -10.58 7.68
CA ARG A 475 24.29 -10.04 6.38
C ARG A 475 23.09 -9.72 5.50
N PHE A 476 22.08 -10.56 5.56
CA PHE A 476 20.84 -10.38 4.82
C PHE A 476 20.06 -9.17 5.36
N TRP A 477 20.06 -8.94 6.68
CA TRP A 477 19.52 -7.71 7.26
C TRP A 477 20.27 -6.46 6.78
N ILE A 478 21.61 -6.50 6.72
CA ILE A 478 22.41 -5.38 6.18
C ILE A 478 21.98 -5.09 4.72
N ILE A 479 21.86 -6.13 3.89
CA ILE A 479 21.42 -5.99 2.49
C ILE A 479 20.00 -5.39 2.43
N ALA A 480 19.07 -5.87 3.27
CA ALA A 480 17.72 -5.35 3.34
C ALA A 480 17.68 -3.86 3.77
N ILE A 481 18.54 -3.44 4.70
CA ILE A 481 18.68 -2.03 5.09
C ILE A 481 19.18 -1.18 3.92
N LEU A 482 20.15 -1.67 3.15
CA LEU A 482 20.65 -0.96 1.96
C LEU A 482 19.55 -0.80 0.90
N PHE A 483 18.76 -1.84 0.67
CA PHE A 483 17.58 -1.80 -0.19
C PHE A 483 16.54 -0.77 0.28
N ALA A 484 16.24 -0.75 1.59
CA ALA A 484 15.34 0.23 2.18
C ALA A 484 15.86 1.67 2.00
N LEU A 485 17.14 1.94 2.27
CA LEU A 485 17.74 3.26 2.06
C LEU A 485 17.74 3.68 0.59
N MET A 486 18.05 2.75 -0.32
CA MET A 486 18.00 3.00 -1.77
C MET A 486 16.58 3.35 -2.23
N SER A 487 15.56 2.71 -1.65
CA SER A 487 14.15 3.03 -1.96
C SER A 487 13.77 4.47 -1.60
N LEU A 488 14.27 5.00 -0.48
CA LEU A 488 14.03 6.38 -0.06
C LEU A 488 14.71 7.38 -1.02
N GLY A 489 15.92 7.06 -1.50
CA GLY A 489 16.60 7.84 -2.54
C GLY A 489 15.82 7.84 -3.86
N ALA A 490 15.24 6.70 -4.24
CA ALA A 490 14.46 6.56 -5.46
C ALA A 490 13.15 7.38 -5.47
N LEU A 491 12.60 7.75 -4.30
CA LEU A 491 11.44 8.65 -4.22
C LEU A 491 11.73 10.04 -4.80
N LYS A 492 12.96 10.55 -4.64
CA LYS A 492 13.34 11.90 -5.11
C LYS A 492 13.80 11.94 -6.57
N LEU A 493 14.18 10.79 -7.12
CA LEU A 493 14.52 10.66 -8.55
C LEU A 493 13.28 10.69 -9.45
N ARG A 494 12.09 10.85 -8.86
CA ARG A 494 10.82 10.89 -9.57
C ARG A 494 10.57 12.19 -10.25
#